data_AF-A0A1X9SPS3-F1
#
_entry.id   AF-A0A1X9SPS3-F1
#
_cell.length_a   1.000
_cell.length_b   1.000
_cell.length_c   1.000
_cell.angle_alpha   90.00
_cell.angle_beta   90.00
_cell.angle_gamma   90.00
#
_symmetry.space_group_name_H-M   'P 1'
#
loop_
_entity.id
_entity.type
_entity.pdbx_description
1 polymer ?
#
loop_
_entity_poly.entity_id
_entity_poly.type
_entity_poly.pdbx_seq_one_letter_code
_entity_poly.pdbx_strand_id
1 'polypeptide(L)'
;MRSILVLILAMILGGCAAQNNTTKTGISKSYDTLFRINTKCEPCSQKVYETTIDGRLYRSDIALNCCENSRTIDSSAELKKVYIHKVVDLAESQKSVKINGKNVKFDKNFASVFYTALVAELQSRGIYVENSDQSPYTYRVDFEFSDIRSVYSPGANYLNSKLTGTLNLKNINKKRSILITTTQSVSDLNFTQPSDFDLFMNLLIKQAANKVAQEISNL
;
A
#
# COMPACT_ATOMS: atom_id res chain seq x y z
N MET A 1 50.90 10.89 -67.61
CA MET A 1 50.45 9.49 -67.50
C MET A 1 49.95 9.29 -66.07
N ARG A 2 48.64 9.06 -65.88
CA ARG A 2 48.06 7.84 -65.28
C ARG A 2 48.73 7.48 -63.94
N SER A 3 48.08 7.49 -62.78
CA SER A 3 46.76 6.92 -62.51
C SER A 3 46.11 7.47 -61.24
N ILE A 4 44.78 7.44 -61.29
CA ILE A 4 43.78 7.69 -60.24
C ILE A 4 43.92 6.66 -59.12
N LEU A 5 43.76 7.09 -57.86
CA LEU A 5 43.16 6.23 -56.84
C LEU A 5 42.24 7.07 -55.94
N VAL A 6 40.95 6.79 -56.05
CA VAL A 6 39.85 7.32 -55.24
C VAL A 6 39.83 6.58 -53.92
N LEU A 7 39.72 7.28 -52.79
CA LEU A 7 39.07 6.72 -51.61
C LEU A 7 38.37 7.82 -50.81
N ILE A 8 37.05 7.69 -50.77
CA ILE A 8 36.09 8.48 -50.00
C ILE A 8 36.24 8.08 -48.53
N LEU A 9 36.46 9.04 -47.62
CA LEU A 9 36.31 8.82 -46.19
C LEU A 9 35.29 9.82 -45.63
N ALA A 10 34.18 9.24 -45.18
CA ALA A 10 32.98 9.89 -44.72
C ALA A 10 33.19 10.64 -43.39
N MET A 11 32.41 11.71 -43.25
CA MET A 11 32.20 12.50 -42.04
C MET A 11 31.80 11.62 -40.85
N ILE A 12 32.43 11.86 -39.69
CA ILE A 12 31.84 11.54 -38.39
C ILE A 12 32.02 12.76 -37.49
N LEU A 13 30.96 13.56 -37.42
CA LEU A 13 30.64 14.43 -36.29
C LEU A 13 30.19 13.55 -35.12
N GLY A 14 30.63 13.85 -33.90
CA GLY A 14 30.10 13.20 -32.70
C GLY A 14 30.90 13.54 -31.45
N GLY A 15 30.61 14.68 -30.84
CA GLY A 15 31.13 15.04 -29.52
C GLY A 15 30.54 14.16 -28.42
N CYS A 16 31.40 13.67 -27.53
CA CYS A 16 30.97 13.08 -26.26
C CYS A 16 31.02 14.16 -25.18
N ALA A 17 29.90 14.84 -24.95
CA ALA A 17 29.65 15.51 -23.69
C ALA A 17 29.34 14.43 -22.64
N ALA A 18 30.26 14.22 -21.70
CA ALA A 18 30.08 13.30 -20.60
C ALA A 18 29.04 13.84 -19.61
N GLN A 19 27.80 13.35 -19.73
CA GLN A 19 26.76 13.57 -18.75
C GLN A 19 26.81 12.41 -17.74
N ASN A 20 27.36 12.68 -16.57
CA ASN A 20 27.34 11.77 -15.42
C ASN A 20 25.90 11.58 -14.94
N ASN A 21 25.19 10.62 -15.52
CA ASN A 21 23.97 10.08 -14.95
C ASN A 21 24.34 9.16 -13.80
N THR A 22 24.42 9.74 -12.61
CA THR A 22 24.31 9.00 -11.35
C THR A 22 22.94 8.31 -11.37
N THR A 23 22.92 7.05 -11.80
CA THR A 23 21.77 6.16 -11.63
C THR A 23 21.47 6.06 -10.14
N LYS A 24 20.54 6.90 -9.67
CA LYS A 24 19.72 6.62 -8.50
C LYS A 24 19.05 5.28 -8.78
N THR A 25 19.62 4.19 -8.28
CA THR A 25 18.93 2.91 -8.14
C THR A 25 17.79 3.11 -7.17
N GLY A 26 16.68 3.62 -7.71
CA GLY A 26 15.44 3.85 -6.99
C GLY A 26 14.86 2.52 -6.55
N ILE A 27 14.58 2.44 -5.25
CA ILE A 27 13.65 1.50 -4.63
C ILE A 27 12.23 1.86 -5.13
N SER A 28 11.99 1.80 -6.44
CA SER A 28 10.70 2.13 -7.08
C SER A 28 10.06 0.90 -7.73
N LYS A 29 10.85 -0.11 -8.10
CA LYS A 29 10.33 -1.29 -8.84
C LYS A 29 9.39 -2.19 -8.05
N SER A 30 9.48 -2.24 -6.72
CA SER A 30 8.62 -3.14 -5.92
C SER A 30 7.20 -2.59 -5.76
N TYR A 31 7.06 -1.26 -5.62
CA TYR A 31 5.77 -0.62 -5.30
C TYR A 31 4.86 -0.45 -6.52
N ASP A 32 5.42 -0.17 -7.71
CA ASP A 32 4.64 0.05 -8.93
C ASP A 32 3.94 -1.21 -9.46
N THR A 33 4.49 -2.40 -9.17
CA THR A 33 3.85 -3.69 -9.50
C THR A 33 2.84 -4.16 -8.45
N LEU A 34 2.86 -3.63 -7.23
CA LEU A 34 2.10 -4.19 -6.11
C LEU A 34 0.59 -3.91 -6.15
N PHE A 35 0.08 -2.99 -6.97
CA PHE A 35 -1.28 -2.45 -6.71
C PHE A 35 -2.18 -2.16 -7.90
N ARG A 36 -1.86 -2.58 -9.12
CA ARG A 36 -2.85 -2.56 -10.22
C ARG A 36 -3.74 -3.81 -10.19
N ILE A 37 -4.45 -4.01 -9.07
CA ILE A 37 -5.63 -4.87 -9.12
C ILE A 37 -6.67 -4.04 -9.89
N ASN A 38 -6.79 -4.31 -11.19
CA ASN A 38 -7.68 -3.62 -12.12
C ASN A 38 -9.13 -4.12 -11.93
N THR A 39 -9.61 -4.10 -10.69
CA THR A 39 -10.95 -4.55 -10.33
C THR A 39 -11.84 -3.34 -10.26
N LYS A 40 -12.92 -3.35 -11.04
CA LYS A 40 -14.04 -2.43 -10.88
C LYS A 40 -14.43 -2.46 -9.40
N CYS A 41 -14.41 -1.31 -8.72
CA CYS A 41 -14.79 -1.21 -7.32
C CYS A 41 -16.16 -1.84 -7.10
N GLU A 42 -16.27 -2.74 -6.12
CA GLU A 42 -17.48 -3.46 -5.75
C GLU A 42 -18.02 -2.92 -4.40
N PRO A 43 -19.34 -2.95 -4.17
CA PRO A 43 -19.92 -2.64 -2.87
C PRO A 43 -19.36 -3.53 -1.77
N CYS A 44 -19.18 -2.97 -0.57
CA CYS A 44 -18.67 -3.65 0.61
C CYS A 44 -19.73 -4.55 1.29
N SER A 45 -20.39 -5.43 0.53
CA SER A 45 -21.50 -6.25 1.03
C SER A 45 -21.08 -7.59 1.65
N GLN A 46 -19.84 -8.03 1.39
CA GLN A 46 -19.35 -9.34 1.85
C GLN A 46 -18.57 -9.24 3.17
N LYS A 47 -19.01 -9.99 4.17
CA LYS A 47 -18.35 -10.12 5.48
C LYS A 47 -16.99 -10.84 5.40
N VAL A 48 -16.80 -11.66 4.38
CA VAL A 48 -15.56 -12.39 4.11
C VAL A 48 -15.33 -12.36 2.61
N TYR A 49 -14.19 -11.80 2.19
CA TYR A 49 -13.74 -11.79 0.82
C TYR A 49 -12.83 -13.00 0.57
N GLU A 50 -13.02 -13.67 -0.55
CA GLU A 50 -12.21 -14.81 -0.98
C GLU A 50 -11.81 -14.65 -2.45
N THR A 51 -10.54 -14.89 -2.77
CA THR A 51 -10.03 -14.88 -4.14
C THR A 51 -8.76 -15.72 -4.26
N THR A 52 -8.24 -15.89 -5.47
CA THR A 52 -6.93 -16.51 -5.70
C THR A 52 -5.91 -15.43 -6.06
N ILE A 53 -4.78 -15.40 -5.36
CA ILE A 53 -3.68 -14.45 -5.59
C ILE A 53 -2.39 -15.24 -5.74
N ASP A 54 -1.74 -15.11 -6.90
CA ASP A 54 -0.49 -15.82 -7.21
C ASP A 54 -0.61 -17.33 -6.95
N GLY A 55 -1.71 -17.93 -7.44
CA GLY A 55 -2.01 -19.35 -7.29
C GLY A 55 -2.45 -19.80 -5.89
N ARG A 56 -2.58 -18.88 -4.93
CA ARG A 56 -2.89 -19.19 -3.52
C ARG A 56 -4.26 -18.70 -3.13
N LEU A 57 -4.98 -19.50 -2.34
CA LEU A 57 -6.29 -19.11 -1.83
C LEU A 57 -6.12 -18.02 -0.77
N TYR A 58 -6.71 -16.86 -1.02
CA TYR A 58 -6.63 -15.68 -0.19
C TYR A 58 -7.99 -15.34 0.39
N ARG A 59 -8.06 -15.13 1.70
CA ARG A 59 -9.26 -14.67 2.40
C ARG A 59 -8.98 -13.44 3.23
N SER A 60 -9.95 -12.54 3.33
CA SER A 60 -9.87 -11.36 4.20
C SER A 60 -11.22 -10.98 4.77
N ASP A 61 -11.21 -10.25 5.89
CA ASP A 61 -12.37 -9.59 6.46
C ASP A 61 -12.83 -8.34 5.69
N ILE A 62 -12.13 -7.96 4.63
CA ILE A 62 -12.56 -6.92 3.68
C ILE A 62 -12.09 -7.25 2.27
N ALA A 63 -12.91 -6.93 1.28
CA ALA A 63 -12.54 -7.12 -0.12
C ALA A 63 -11.41 -6.19 -0.54
N LEU A 64 -10.48 -6.67 -1.39
CA LEU A 64 -9.40 -5.84 -1.92
C LEU A 64 -9.89 -4.71 -2.84
N ASN A 65 -11.10 -4.86 -3.38
CA ASN A 65 -11.79 -3.92 -4.25
C ASN A 65 -13.04 -3.30 -3.60
N CYS A 66 -13.14 -3.40 -2.28
CA CYS A 66 -14.23 -2.83 -1.49
C CYS A 66 -14.17 -1.30 -1.56
N CYS A 67 -15.17 -0.65 -2.15
CA CYS A 67 -15.21 0.81 -2.20
C CYS A 67 -16.65 1.30 -2.01
N GLU A 68 -17.16 1.26 -0.77
CA GLU A 68 -18.57 1.53 -0.44
C GLU A 68 -19.03 2.95 -0.83
N ASN A 69 -18.11 3.87 -1.12
CA ASN A 69 -18.39 5.25 -1.50
C ASN A 69 -17.74 5.70 -2.82
N SER A 70 -17.27 4.77 -3.68
CA SER A 70 -16.58 5.14 -4.94
C SER A 70 -17.48 5.74 -6.03
N ARG A 71 -18.81 5.78 -5.84
CA ARG A 71 -19.77 6.11 -6.90
C ARG A 71 -20.75 7.24 -6.57
N THR A 72 -20.70 7.80 -5.37
CA THR A 72 -21.51 8.95 -4.98
C THR A 72 -20.56 10.11 -4.72
N ILE A 73 -20.12 10.76 -5.81
CA ILE A 73 -19.72 12.17 -5.72
C ILE A 73 -21.02 12.91 -5.46
N ASP A 74 -21.31 13.15 -4.18
CA ASP A 74 -22.31 14.15 -3.86
C ASP A 74 -21.73 15.50 -4.31
N SER A 75 -22.14 15.95 -5.49
CA SER A 75 -21.72 17.23 -6.06
C SER A 75 -22.21 18.44 -5.24
N SER A 76 -23.07 18.21 -4.25
CA SER A 76 -23.50 19.20 -3.25
C SER A 76 -22.76 19.10 -1.92
N ALA A 77 -22.02 18.00 -1.68
CA ALA A 77 -21.12 17.88 -0.54
C ALA A 77 -19.78 18.57 -0.85
N GLU A 78 -19.38 19.47 0.04
CA GLU A 78 -18.07 20.13 -0.01
C GLU A 78 -16.96 19.07 -0.17
N LEU A 79 -16.01 19.34 -1.09
CA LEU A 79 -14.87 18.45 -1.32
C LEU A 79 -14.16 18.16 0.01
N LYS A 80 -14.22 16.91 0.48
CA LYS A 80 -13.57 16.52 1.73
C LYS A 80 -12.06 16.67 1.60
N LYS A 81 -11.50 17.48 2.49
CA LYS A 81 -10.05 17.75 2.59
C LYS A 81 -9.49 17.08 3.82
N VAL A 82 -8.41 16.35 3.64
CA VAL A 82 -7.68 15.71 4.73
C VAL A 82 -6.20 16.02 4.65
N TYR A 83 -5.54 16.10 5.80
CA TYR A 83 -4.10 16.19 5.90
C TYR A 83 -3.59 14.99 6.68
N ILE A 84 -2.83 14.12 6.02
CA ILE A 84 -2.18 12.97 6.67
C ILE A 84 -0.94 13.50 7.39
N HIS A 85 -1.10 13.79 8.68
CA HIS A 85 -0.06 14.42 9.49
C HIS A 85 0.99 13.41 9.95
N LYS A 86 0.59 12.22 10.41
CA LYS A 86 1.54 11.16 10.75
C LYS A 86 0.97 9.75 10.55
N VAL A 87 1.88 8.83 10.21
CA VAL A 87 1.66 7.39 10.27
C VAL A 87 2.78 6.80 11.12
N VAL A 88 2.44 6.26 12.29
CA VAL A 88 3.39 5.64 13.22
C VAL A 88 3.48 4.16 12.90
N ASP A 89 4.70 3.70 12.61
CA ASP A 89 5.02 2.31 12.28
C ASP A 89 4.97 1.40 13.52
N LEU A 90 4.90 0.09 13.30
CA LEU A 90 5.11 -0.92 14.33
C LEU A 90 6.56 -0.88 14.82
N ALA A 91 6.77 -1.29 16.08
CA ALA A 91 8.12 -1.55 16.55
C ALA A 91 8.73 -2.75 15.80
N GLU A 92 10.04 -2.70 15.52
CA GLU A 92 10.75 -3.78 14.82
C GLU A 92 10.67 -5.14 15.54
N SER A 93 10.44 -5.14 16.85
CA SER A 93 10.23 -6.37 17.63
C SER A 93 8.89 -7.05 17.34
N GLN A 94 7.89 -6.31 16.83
CA GLN A 94 6.55 -6.82 16.53
C GLN A 94 6.44 -7.36 15.11
N LYS A 95 7.29 -6.90 14.18
CA LYS A 95 7.27 -7.28 12.75
C LYS A 95 7.79 -8.69 12.52
N SER A 96 6.99 -9.69 12.88
CA SER A 96 7.37 -11.10 12.77
C SER A 96 6.20 -12.02 12.44
N VAL A 97 6.53 -13.14 11.80
CA VAL A 97 5.64 -14.28 11.59
C VAL A 97 6.08 -15.41 12.51
N LYS A 98 5.16 -15.95 13.29
CA LYS A 98 5.40 -17.11 14.15
C LYS A 98 5.30 -18.38 13.32
N ILE A 99 6.38 -19.16 13.29
CA ILE A 99 6.51 -20.44 12.57
C ILE A 99 6.97 -21.50 13.57
N ASN A 100 6.17 -22.54 13.80
CA ASN A 100 6.48 -23.61 14.76
C ASN A 100 6.96 -23.09 16.13
N GLY A 101 6.33 -22.02 16.63
CA GLY A 101 6.71 -21.40 17.91
C GLY A 101 7.83 -20.38 17.85
N LYS A 102 8.59 -20.30 16.75
CA LYS A 102 9.70 -19.36 16.56
C LYS A 102 9.25 -18.13 15.78
N ASN A 103 9.76 -16.96 16.15
CA ASN A 103 9.49 -15.72 15.43
C ASN A 103 10.50 -15.52 14.30
N VAL A 104 10.00 -15.41 13.08
CA VAL A 104 10.78 -15.03 11.90
C VAL A 104 10.48 -13.58 11.60
N LYS A 105 11.48 -12.71 11.75
CA LYS A 105 11.35 -11.28 11.46
C LYS A 105 11.27 -11.05 9.95
N PHE A 106 10.57 -9.99 9.57
CA PHE A 106 10.60 -9.46 8.22
C PHE A 106 10.82 -7.95 8.32
N ASP A 107 11.72 -7.43 7.47
CA ASP A 107 12.08 -6.02 7.44
C ASP A 107 11.13 -5.28 6.49
N LYS A 108 10.17 -4.56 7.06
CA LYS A 108 9.18 -3.82 6.28
C LYS A 108 8.78 -2.54 7.00
N ASN A 109 8.75 -1.44 6.27
CA ASN A 109 8.20 -0.18 6.74
C ASN A 109 6.67 -0.16 6.49
N PHE A 110 5.87 -0.47 7.52
CA PHE A 110 4.41 -0.54 7.34
C PHE A 110 3.85 0.86 7.11
N ALA A 111 4.39 1.86 7.79
CA ALA A 111 3.93 3.23 7.68
C ALA A 111 4.02 3.75 6.24
N SER A 112 5.11 3.44 5.53
CA SER A 112 5.31 3.82 4.13
C SER A 112 4.32 3.12 3.20
N VAL A 113 4.16 1.79 3.31
CA VAL A 113 3.22 1.02 2.50
C VAL A 113 1.78 1.50 2.74
N PHE A 114 1.43 1.73 4.01
CA PHE A 114 0.13 2.22 4.42
C PHE A 114 -0.15 3.62 3.89
N TYR A 115 0.79 4.55 4.02
CA TYR A 115 0.65 5.92 3.55
C TYR A 115 0.34 5.95 2.05
N THR A 116 1.15 5.25 1.25
CA THR A 116 0.95 5.18 -0.20
C THR A 116 -0.41 4.57 -0.55
N ALA A 117 -0.80 3.47 0.11
CA ALA A 117 -2.10 2.85 -0.11
C ALA A 117 -3.25 3.81 0.29
N LEU A 118 -3.16 4.46 1.44
CA LEU A 118 -4.19 5.37 1.94
C LEU A 118 -4.39 6.57 1.02
N VAL A 119 -3.30 7.19 0.53
CA VAL A 119 -3.40 8.30 -0.44
C VAL A 119 -4.15 7.86 -1.69
N ALA A 120 -3.80 6.70 -2.25
CA ALA A 120 -4.48 6.17 -3.43
C ALA A 120 -5.97 5.87 -3.18
N GLU A 121 -6.31 5.30 -2.02
CA GLU A 121 -7.69 4.99 -1.64
C GLU A 121 -8.52 6.27 -1.38
N LEU A 122 -7.94 7.31 -0.78
CA LEU A 122 -8.62 8.59 -0.57
C LEU A 122 -8.89 9.31 -1.90
N GLN A 123 -7.88 9.36 -2.77
CA GLN A 123 -8.00 9.98 -4.09
C GLN A 123 -9.03 9.26 -4.97
N SER A 124 -9.08 7.92 -4.94
CA SER A 124 -10.08 7.15 -5.69
C SER A 124 -11.52 7.38 -5.22
N ARG A 125 -11.70 7.90 -3.99
CA ARG A 125 -12.99 8.29 -3.40
C ARG A 125 -13.27 9.79 -3.54
N GLY A 126 -12.45 10.53 -4.29
CA GLY A 126 -12.62 11.98 -4.49
C GLY A 126 -12.25 12.83 -3.27
N ILE A 127 -11.53 12.27 -2.29
CA ILE A 127 -11.07 12.98 -1.10
C ILE A 127 -9.69 13.58 -1.40
N TYR A 128 -9.56 14.89 -1.20
CA TYR A 128 -8.31 15.59 -1.47
C TYR A 128 -7.36 15.54 -0.27
N VAL A 129 -6.14 15.08 -0.52
CA VAL A 129 -5.07 15.04 0.47
C VAL A 129 -4.24 16.32 0.36
N GLU A 130 -4.36 17.20 1.35
CA GLU A 130 -3.58 18.44 1.44
C GLU A 130 -2.17 18.17 1.97
N ASN A 131 -1.24 19.08 1.66
CA ASN A 131 0.14 19.03 2.14
C ASN A 131 0.32 19.63 3.54
N SER A 132 -0.72 20.27 4.10
CA SER A 132 -0.69 20.94 5.41
C SER A 132 -2.10 21.13 5.98
N ASP A 133 -2.22 21.34 7.29
CA ASP A 133 -3.47 21.66 8.00
C ASP A 133 -3.78 23.17 8.11
N GLN A 134 -3.47 23.95 7.08
CA GLN A 134 -3.69 25.40 7.10
C GLN A 134 -5.16 25.80 7.26
N SER A 135 -6.09 24.98 6.78
CA SER A 135 -7.52 25.19 7.01
C SER A 135 -7.96 24.52 8.31
N PRO A 136 -8.64 25.23 9.22
CA PRO A 136 -9.17 24.65 10.46
C PRO A 136 -10.26 23.60 10.21
N TYR A 137 -10.80 23.54 8.99
CA TYR A 137 -11.83 22.56 8.58
C TYR A 137 -11.22 21.30 7.93
N THR A 138 -9.95 21.33 7.53
CA THR A 138 -9.24 20.15 7.04
C THR A 138 -9.10 19.13 8.18
N TYR A 139 -9.52 17.89 7.95
CA TYR A 139 -9.33 16.83 8.94
C TYR A 139 -7.87 16.42 8.97
N ARG A 140 -7.23 16.62 10.12
CA ARG A 140 -5.94 16.01 10.44
C ARG A 140 -6.14 14.52 10.71
N VAL A 141 -5.38 13.71 9.98
CA VAL A 141 -5.37 12.25 10.06
C VAL A 141 -4.05 11.79 10.66
N ASP A 142 -4.12 11.16 11.82
CA ASP A 142 -3.01 10.45 12.45
C ASP A 142 -3.37 8.95 12.51
N PHE A 143 -2.49 8.07 12.03
CA PHE A 143 -2.65 6.62 12.14
C PHE A 143 -1.48 5.99 12.89
N GLU A 144 -1.75 5.05 13.78
CA GLU A 144 -0.72 4.37 14.57
C GLU A 144 -0.96 2.87 14.59
N PHE A 145 -0.02 2.10 14.06
CA PHE A 145 -0.07 0.65 14.19
C PHE A 145 0.24 0.26 15.64
N SER A 146 -0.52 -0.68 16.19
CA SER A 146 -0.38 -1.12 17.57
C SER A 146 0.06 -2.58 17.69
N ASP A 147 -0.36 -3.44 16.77
CA ASP A 147 -0.02 -4.87 16.83
C ASP A 147 -0.10 -5.53 15.45
N ILE A 148 0.74 -6.53 15.23
CA ILE A 148 0.59 -7.53 14.18
C ILE A 148 0.79 -8.92 14.75
N ARG A 149 -0.16 -9.82 14.46
CA ARG A 149 -0.06 -11.24 14.80
C ARG A 149 -0.15 -12.05 13.53
N SER A 150 0.97 -12.62 13.12
CA SER A 150 1.04 -13.52 11.97
C SER A 150 1.52 -14.89 12.41
N VAL A 151 0.79 -15.94 12.05
CA VAL A 151 1.12 -17.34 12.36
C VAL A 151 1.08 -18.13 11.06
N TYR A 152 2.21 -18.72 10.71
CA TYR A 152 2.32 -19.65 9.59
C TYR A 152 2.46 -21.08 10.11
N SER A 153 1.64 -21.98 9.58
CA SER A 153 1.60 -23.40 9.89
C SER A 153 2.18 -24.20 8.73
N PRO A 154 3.47 -24.63 8.78
CA PRO A 154 4.11 -25.33 7.68
C PRO A 154 3.42 -26.64 7.29
N GLY A 155 2.86 -27.39 8.24
CA GLY A 155 2.14 -28.64 7.95
C GLY A 155 0.84 -28.45 7.18
N ALA A 156 0.29 -27.24 7.14
CA ALA A 156 -0.95 -26.90 6.43
C ALA A 156 -0.73 -25.87 5.30
N ASN A 157 0.51 -25.41 5.07
CA ASN A 157 0.84 -24.30 4.17
C ASN A 157 -0.10 -23.09 4.34
N TYR A 158 -0.39 -22.76 5.59
CA TYR A 158 -1.46 -21.84 5.95
C TYR A 158 -0.93 -20.67 6.79
N LEU A 159 -1.16 -19.44 6.34
CA LEU A 159 -0.85 -18.22 7.05
C LEU A 159 -2.15 -17.58 7.55
N ASN A 160 -2.19 -17.22 8.83
CA ASN A 160 -3.20 -16.31 9.36
C ASN A 160 -2.52 -15.05 9.88
N SER A 161 -3.11 -13.91 9.58
CA SER A 161 -2.59 -12.63 10.06
C SER A 161 -3.70 -11.71 10.54
N LYS A 162 -3.40 -10.97 11.60
CA LYS A 162 -4.23 -9.88 12.12
C LYS A 162 -3.36 -8.66 12.30
N LEU A 163 -3.82 -7.53 11.75
CA LEU A 163 -3.19 -6.22 11.90
C LEU A 163 -4.14 -5.28 12.62
N THR A 164 -3.61 -4.53 13.58
CA THR A 164 -4.38 -3.60 14.40
C THR A 164 -3.67 -2.24 14.46
N GLY A 165 -4.45 -1.17 14.41
CA GLY A 165 -3.99 0.19 14.58
C GLY A 165 -5.12 1.14 14.98
N THR A 166 -4.76 2.37 15.31
CA THR A 166 -5.70 3.40 15.77
C THR A 166 -5.69 4.57 14.81
N LEU A 167 -6.86 4.90 14.27
CA LEU A 167 -7.11 6.10 13.47
C LEU A 167 -7.56 7.22 14.40
N ASN A 168 -6.85 8.34 14.39
CA ASN A 168 -7.23 9.55 15.09
C ASN A 168 -7.53 10.66 14.07
N LEU A 169 -8.72 11.23 14.18
CA LEU A 169 -9.25 12.26 13.30
C LEU A 169 -9.54 13.51 14.12
N LYS A 170 -9.08 14.67 13.66
CA LYS A 170 -9.33 15.95 14.34
C LYS A 170 -9.49 17.09 13.34
N ASN A 171 -10.46 17.96 13.57
CA ASN A 171 -10.48 19.33 13.05
C ASN A 171 -10.91 20.30 14.17
N ILE A 172 -11.28 21.54 13.84
CA ILE A 172 -11.73 22.51 14.84
C ILE A 172 -13.02 22.11 15.57
N ASN A 173 -13.87 21.28 14.95
CA ASN A 173 -15.21 20.93 15.44
C ASN A 173 -15.33 19.50 15.98
N LYS A 174 -14.49 18.57 15.52
CA LYS A 174 -14.61 17.13 15.80
C LYS A 174 -13.27 16.54 16.20
N LYS A 175 -13.30 15.61 17.15
CA LYS A 175 -12.19 14.71 17.49
C LYS A 175 -12.73 13.29 17.65
N ARG A 176 -12.19 12.33 16.91
CA ARG A 176 -12.61 10.92 16.94
C ARG A 176 -11.39 10.01 16.94
N SER A 177 -11.48 8.92 17.70
CA SER A 177 -10.48 7.84 17.69
C SER A 177 -11.18 6.53 17.39
N ILE A 178 -10.63 5.75 16.46
CA ILE A 178 -11.28 4.56 15.90
C ILE A 178 -10.25 3.44 15.86
N LEU A 179 -10.59 2.30 16.44
CA LEU A 179 -9.77 1.09 16.31
C LEU A 179 -9.99 0.48 14.93
N ILE A 180 -8.91 0.31 14.18
CA ILE A 180 -8.91 -0.35 12.88
C ILE A 180 -8.25 -1.72 13.06
N THR A 181 -8.98 -2.76 12.67
CA THR A 181 -8.50 -4.15 12.68
C THR A 181 -8.77 -4.75 11.32
N THR A 182 -7.82 -5.52 10.79
CA THR A 182 -8.02 -6.34 9.60
C THR A 182 -7.39 -7.71 9.79
N THR A 183 -8.01 -8.73 9.21
CA THR A 183 -7.54 -10.11 9.25
C THR A 183 -7.49 -10.70 7.87
N GLN A 184 -6.52 -11.56 7.64
CA GLN A 184 -6.44 -12.36 6.43
C GLN A 184 -6.07 -13.80 6.74
N SER A 185 -6.36 -14.68 5.79
CA SER A 185 -5.75 -15.99 5.71
C SER A 185 -5.33 -16.37 4.30
N VAL A 186 -4.29 -17.19 4.21
CA VAL A 186 -3.68 -17.62 2.94
C VAL A 186 -3.41 -19.10 3.03
N SER A 187 -4.00 -19.88 2.13
CA SER A 187 -3.70 -21.32 1.98
C SER A 187 -2.75 -21.57 0.81
N ASP A 188 -2.14 -22.75 0.80
CA ASP A 188 -1.22 -23.19 -0.25
C ASP A 188 0.01 -22.28 -0.39
N LEU A 189 0.39 -21.63 0.70
CA LEU A 189 1.59 -20.82 0.79
C LEU A 189 2.79 -21.70 1.16
N ASN A 190 3.71 -21.89 0.21
CA ASN A 190 4.97 -22.58 0.47
C ASN A 190 6.00 -21.59 1.03
N PHE A 191 6.34 -21.73 2.31
CA PHE A 191 7.40 -20.94 2.94
C PHE A 191 8.78 -21.56 2.71
N THR A 192 9.64 -20.81 2.02
CA THR A 192 11.07 -21.11 1.85
C THR A 192 11.95 -20.02 2.48
N GLN A 193 11.49 -18.77 2.48
CA GLN A 193 12.21 -17.62 2.98
C GLN A 193 11.26 -16.52 3.49
N PRO A 194 11.71 -15.59 4.37
CA PRO A 194 10.86 -14.55 4.94
C PRO A 194 10.09 -13.69 3.92
N SER A 195 10.70 -13.44 2.74
CA SER A 195 10.08 -12.63 1.68
C SER A 195 8.86 -13.29 1.03
N ASP A 196 8.63 -14.59 1.24
CA ASP A 196 7.44 -15.27 0.71
C ASP A 196 6.14 -14.75 1.36
N PHE A 197 6.25 -14.07 2.51
CA PHE A 197 5.13 -13.40 3.16
C PHE A 197 4.88 -11.98 2.65
N ASP A 198 5.79 -11.40 1.86
CA ASP A 198 5.79 -9.95 1.59
C ASP A 198 4.53 -9.47 0.89
N LEU A 199 4.09 -10.19 -0.14
CA LEU A 199 2.87 -9.90 -0.87
C LEU A 199 1.68 -9.85 0.09
N PHE A 200 1.52 -10.87 0.92
CA PHE A 200 0.40 -11.00 1.83
C PHE A 200 0.46 -9.98 2.97
N MET A 201 1.63 -9.62 3.47
CA MET A 201 1.76 -8.53 4.43
C MET A 201 1.37 -7.19 3.80
N ASN A 202 1.74 -6.94 2.55
CA ASN A 202 1.32 -5.73 1.82
C ASN A 202 -0.18 -5.67 1.59
N LEU A 203 -0.82 -6.80 1.27
CA LEU A 203 -2.28 -6.88 1.12
C LEU A 203 -2.99 -6.54 2.42
N LEU A 204 -2.52 -7.08 3.55
CA LEU A 204 -3.07 -6.77 4.87
C LEU A 204 -2.96 -5.27 5.22
N ILE A 205 -1.82 -4.65 4.92
CA ILE A 205 -1.62 -3.21 5.12
C ILE A 205 -2.56 -2.41 4.23
N LYS A 206 -2.72 -2.80 2.96
CA LYS A 206 -3.66 -2.14 2.02
C LYS A 206 -5.10 -2.21 2.52
N GLN A 207 -5.50 -3.33 3.11
CA GLN A 207 -6.85 -3.49 3.67
C GLN A 207 -7.09 -2.56 4.85
N ALA A 208 -6.10 -2.40 5.74
CA ALA A 208 -6.18 -1.40 6.80
C ALA A 208 -6.35 0.01 6.23
N ALA A 209 -5.60 0.36 5.17
CA ALA A 209 -5.73 1.65 4.50
C ALA A 209 -7.12 1.85 3.87
N ASN A 210 -7.68 0.82 3.25
CA ASN A 210 -9.05 0.85 2.70
C ASN A 210 -10.10 1.11 3.80
N LYS A 211 -10.00 0.41 4.93
CA LYS A 211 -10.89 0.65 6.09
C LYS A 211 -10.76 2.07 6.63
N VAL A 212 -9.54 2.61 6.70
CA VAL A 212 -9.31 4.00 7.13
C VAL A 212 -9.92 4.99 6.13
N ALA A 213 -9.74 4.76 4.83
CA ALA A 213 -10.38 5.59 3.80
C ALA A 213 -11.90 5.54 3.88
N GLN A 214 -12.48 4.38 4.21
CA GLN A 214 -13.91 4.21 4.43
C GLN A 214 -14.40 5.02 5.64
N GLU A 215 -13.71 4.96 6.79
CA GLU A 215 -14.06 5.77 7.97
C GLU A 215 -13.98 7.28 7.68
N ILE A 216 -12.98 7.72 6.93
CA ILE A 216 -12.84 9.13 6.51
C ILE A 216 -13.98 9.53 5.56
N SER A 217 -14.38 8.63 4.66
CA SER A 217 -15.49 8.88 3.73
C SER A 217 -16.83 9.04 4.44
N ASN A 218 -16.98 8.48 5.64
CA ASN A 218 -18.20 8.55 6.44
C ASN A 218 -18.27 9.79 7.37
N LEU A 219 -17.26 10.66 7.38
CA LEU A 219 -17.21 11.89 8.23
C LEU A 219 -18.19 12.99 7.84
#